data_AF-A0A0Q4Y6W2-F1
#
_entry.id   AF-A0A0Q4Y6W2-F1
#
_cell.length_a   1.000
_cell.length_b   1.000
_cell.length_c   1.000
_cell.angle_alpha   90.00
_cell.angle_beta   90.00
_cell.angle_gamma   90.00
#
_symmetry.space_group_name_H-M   'P 1'
#
loop_
_entity.id
_entity.type
_entity.pdbx_description
1 polymer ?
#
loop_
_entity_poly.entity_id
_entity_poly.type
_entity_poly.pdbx_seq_one_letter_code
_entity_poly.pdbx_strand_id
1 'polypeptide(L)' 'MAAPQPSFWRTLVAVAWSFFGVRKRSGWDEDMARITPMHLVVAGLLAVVVLVLALIALVNWVVA' A
#
# COMPACT_ATOMS: atom_id res chain seq x y z
N MET A 1 7.29 28.34 15.45
CA MET A 1 7.95 27.22 14.75
C MET A 1 7.38 27.21 13.33
N ALA A 2 8.17 27.54 12.31
CA ALA A 2 7.66 27.68 10.94
C ALA A 2 7.11 26.34 10.44
N ALA A 3 5.83 26.30 10.07
CA ALA A 3 5.24 25.10 9.47
C ALA A 3 5.96 24.82 8.13
N PRO A 4 6.51 23.61 7.91
CA PRO A 4 7.08 23.27 6.61
C PRO A 4 6.00 23.42 5.54
N GLN A 5 6.32 24.16 4.47
CA GLN A 5 5.44 24.35 3.32
C GLN A 5 4.87 22.99 2.87
N PRO A 6 3.57 22.87 2.56
CA PRO A 6 3.01 21.64 2.01
C PRO A 6 3.68 21.37 0.66
N SER A 7 4.71 20.51 0.66
CA SER A 7 5.42 20.21 -0.57
C SER A 7 4.55 19.24 -1.38
N PHE A 8 4.24 19.63 -2.61
CA PHE A 8 3.56 18.79 -3.59
C PHE A 8 4.23 17.41 -3.71
N TRP A 9 5.55 17.38 -3.55
CA TRP A 9 6.36 16.17 -3.48
C TRP A 9 5.99 15.25 -2.30
N ARG A 10 5.74 15.80 -1.11
CA ARG A 10 5.34 15.03 0.07
C ARG A 10 3.91 14.50 -0.08
N THR A 11 3.05 15.22 -0.80
CA THR A 11 1.72 14.74 -1.20
C THR A 11 1.83 13.59 -2.20
N LEU A 12 2.69 13.68 -3.22
CA LEU A 12 2.93 12.61 -4.18
C LEU A 12 3.47 11.34 -3.49
N VAL A 13 4.43 11.52 -2.57
CA VAL A 13 4.99 10.43 -1.75
C VAL A 13 3.94 9.86 -0.81
N ALA A 14 3.07 10.67 -0.21
CA ALA A 14 1.96 10.19 0.61
C ALA A 14 0.92 9.40 -0.20
N VAL A 15 0.66 9.83 -1.44
CA VAL A 15 -0.19 9.09 -2.39
C VAL A 15 0.48 7.78 -2.78
N ALA A 16 1.79 7.77 -3.05
CA ALA A 16 2.55 6.54 -3.31
C ALA A 16 2.53 5.56 -2.12
N TRP A 17 2.65 6.06 -0.88
CA TRP A 17 2.48 5.26 0.34
C TRP A 17 1.05 4.74 0.53
N SER A 18 0.06 5.46 0.01
CA SER A 18 -1.34 5.02 -0.03
C SER A 18 -1.58 3.93 -1.08
N PHE A 19 -0.84 3.95 -2.20
CA PHE A 19 -0.86 2.89 -3.22
C PHE A 19 -0.19 1.59 -2.76
N PHE A 20 0.81 1.69 -1.89
CA PHE A 20 1.50 0.52 -1.34
C PHE A 20 0.67 -0.24 -0.30
N GLY A 21 -0.39 0.36 0.25
CA GLY A 21 -1.34 -0.31 1.15
C GLY A 21 -0.80 -0.64 2.56
N VAL A 22 0.42 -0.23 2.91
CA VAL A 22 1.04 -0.51 4.21
C VAL A 22 0.76 0.61 5.21
N ARG A 23 -0.52 0.80 5.53
CA ARG A 23 -0.91 1.43 6.80
C ARG A 23 -2.10 0.70 7.39
N LYS A 24 -1.86 -0.51 7.90
CA LYS A 24 -2.82 -1.17 8.79
C LYS A 24 -2.11 -1.85 9.94
N ARG A 25 -1.98 -1.09 11.03
CA ARG A 25 -1.70 -1.56 12.40
C ARG A 25 -3.01 -1.93 13.11
N SER A 26 -4.12 -2.15 12.40
CA SER A 26 -5.48 -2.16 12.97
C SER A 26 -6.13 -3.55 13.09
N GLY A 27 -5.35 -4.61 13.21
CA GLY A 27 -5.86 -5.96 13.48
C GLY A 27 -5.07 -6.67 14.57
N TRP A 28 -4.35 -5.91 15.41
CA TRP A 28 -3.41 -6.48 16.37
C TRP A 28 -4.07 -6.90 17.69
N ASP A 29 -5.18 -6.28 18.11
CA ASP A 29 -5.72 -6.51 19.47
C ASP A 29 -7.05 -7.29 19.53
N GLU A 30 -7.84 -7.39 18.46
CA GLU A 30 -9.17 -8.03 18.52
C GLU A 30 -9.22 -9.48 17.99
N ASP A 31 -8.37 -9.85 17.02
CA ASP A 31 -8.47 -11.14 16.32
C ASP A 31 -7.43 -12.20 16.72
N MET A 32 -6.47 -11.86 17.61
CA MET A 32 -5.44 -12.80 18.10
C MET A 32 -6.00 -14.04 18.80
N ALA A 33 -7.29 -14.05 19.15
CA ALA A 33 -7.95 -15.19 19.78
C ALA A 33 -8.72 -16.11 18.82
N ARG A 34 -9.01 -15.71 17.56
CA ARG A 34 -9.93 -16.49 16.69
C ARG A 34 -9.58 -16.61 15.20
N ILE A 35 -8.75 -15.74 14.59
CA ILE A 35 -8.41 -15.83 13.16
C ILE A 35 -6.90 -15.73 12.94
N THR A 36 -6.33 -16.70 12.22
CA THR A 36 -4.89 -16.88 12.09
C THR A 36 -4.21 -15.72 11.33
N PRO A 37 -3.06 -15.21 11.83
CA PRO A 37 -2.28 -14.12 11.22
C PRO A 37 -1.89 -14.35 9.75
N MET A 38 -1.99 -15.60 9.27
CA MET A 38 -1.74 -16.01 7.90
C MET A 38 -2.53 -15.21 6.86
N HIS A 39 -3.80 -14.88 7.13
CA HIS A 39 -4.65 -14.19 6.15
C HIS A 39 -4.16 -12.77 5.85
N LEU A 40 -3.59 -12.08 6.84
CA LEU A 40 -3.03 -10.74 6.65
C LEU A 40 -1.79 -10.78 5.74
N VAL A 41 -0.94 -11.79 5.92
CA VAL A 41 0.26 -11.99 5.10
C VAL A 41 -0.14 -12.32 3.66
N VAL A 42 -1.11 -13.20 3.46
CA VAL A 42 -1.62 -13.57 2.13
C VAL A 42 -2.28 -12.37 1.44
N ALA A 43 -3.12 -11.61 2.14
CA ALA A 43 -3.76 -10.42 1.59
C ALA A 43 -2.74 -9.33 1.19
N GLY A 44 -1.71 -9.12 2.02
CA GLY A 44 -0.61 -8.21 1.70
C GLY A 44 0.18 -8.66 0.47
N LEU A 45 0.50 -9.95 0.37
CA LEU A 45 1.23 -10.50 -0.76
C LEU A 45 0.42 -10.40 -2.06
N LEU A 46 -0.88 -10.69 -2.02
CA LEU A 46 -1.78 -10.53 -3.17
C LEU A 46 -1.86 -9.08 -3.65
N ALA A 47 -1.96 -8.12 -2.72
CA ALA A 47 -1.99 -6.69 -3.07
C ALA A 47 -0.71 -6.25 -3.79
N VAL A 48 0.45 -6.75 -3.37
CA VAL A 48 1.74 -6.48 -4.03
C VAL A 48 1.76 -7.08 -5.44
N VAL A 49 1.31 -8.33 -5.61
CA VAL A 49 1.26 -8.98 -6.93
C VAL A 49 0.36 -8.20 -7.89
N VAL A 50 -0.82 -7.79 -7.45
CA VAL A 50 -1.76 -6.99 -8.25
C VAL A 50 -1.14 -5.66 -8.67
N LEU A 51 -0.42 -4.98 -7.77
CA LEU A 51 0.26 -3.72 -8.07
C LEU A 51 1.32 -3.90 -9.16
N VAL A 52 2.15 -4.94 -9.05
CA VAL A 52 3.20 -5.25 -10.04
C VAL A 52 2.58 -5.56 -11.41
N LEU A 53 1.53 -6.37 -11.45
CA LEU A 53 0.82 -6.67 -12.71
C LEU A 53 0.21 -5.41 -13.33
N ALA A 54 -0.39 -4.53 -12.51
CA ALA A 54 -0.94 -3.26 -12.98
C ALA A 54 0.14 -2.36 -13.60
N LEU A 55 1.33 -2.29 -13.00
CA LEU A 55 2.45 -1.52 -13.56
C LEU A 55 2.96 -2.11 -14.87
N ILE A 56 3.08 -3.44 -14.95
CA ILE A 56 3.50 -4.13 -16.19
C ILE A 56 2.49 -3.86 -17.30
N ALA A 57 1.19 -3.98 -17.01
CA ALA A 57 0.13 -3.70 -17.96
C ALA A 57 0.16 -2.24 -18.42
N LEU A 58 0.37 -1.29 -17.50
CA LEU A 58 0.48 0.13 -17.81
C LEU A 58 1.66 0.41 -18.75
N VAL A 59 2.83 -0.14 -18.46
CA VAL A 59 4.02 0.03 -19.32
C VAL A 59 3.80 -0.60 -20.68
N ASN A 60 3.24 -1.81 -20.72
CA ASN A 60 2.92 -2.47 -21.98
C ASN A 60 1.97 -1.62 -22.81
N TRP A 61 0.93 -1.05 -22.21
CA TRP A 61 -0.02 -0.16 -22.88
C TRP A 61 0.62 1.13 -23.41
N VAL A 62 1.62 1.68 -22.73
CA VAL A 62 2.33 2.90 -23.18
C VAL A 62 3.32 2.59 -24.31
N VAL A 63 3.89 1.38 -24.34
CA VAL A 63 4.89 0.96 -25.34
C VAL A 63 4.26 0.35 -26.60
N ALA A 64 3.10 -0.30 -26.47
CA ALA A 64 2.33 -0.86 -27.58
C ALA A 64 1.68 0.23 -28.44
#